data_AF-A0AAD4CNB8-F1
#
_entry.id   AF-A0AAD4CNB8-F1
#
_cell.length_a   1.000
_cell.length_b   1.000
_cell.length_c   1.000
_cell.angle_alpha   90.00
_cell.angle_beta   90.00
_cell.angle_gamma   90.00
#
_symmetry.space_group_name_H-M   'P 1'
#
loop_
_entity.id
_entity.type
_entity.pdbx_description
1 polymer ?
#
loop_
_entity_poly.entity_id
_entity_poly.type
_entity_poly.pdbx_seq_one_letter_code
_entity_poly.pdbx_strand_id
1 'polypeptide(L)'
;MTFQKIDHQFTYPSLSYTAEPNFQPAIKVSVLFRKREGVSHETFFGHWQTVHADLAVATHAFQNHILRYAQHHQTPEMKERARSLGENVLDYDGCAQLWVRSWDDWMEFYNSEEYAAALSDDCHYFMELPMTYMVGYENLVVGDASKVIGGKDGLSVKKVWLVTGCSSGFGQQFIPAIIARGDQVVATARNTSSLENLWPEDSVRTLQLDVTSPQEVLNEKAHQAISIFGHIDVVVNNAGYVQSGVWEEISHEQLLNQFNTNVFGPLNVTRAFLPHMRARNQGSIVFMSSISGWLGVAAGGPYSASKFALEGAVESLQKEVSSFGIETLLVVLGQFRTNILSTERRKLARQPHQTGPYDEIIHALNSRQADTNGKQPGDPGAAVQVILDAVRREGKFEAEEKLPLRLVLGSDAVGIVRRECEDTLRELGRWECVARSTDIPGMEEAIQEYR
;
A
#
# COMPACT_ATOMS: atom_id res chain seq x y z
N MET A 1 27.18 -28.43 31.92
CA MET A 1 28.37 -27.65 31.49
C MET A 1 28.58 -26.54 32.49
N THR A 2 29.79 -26.34 33.02
CA THR A 2 30.08 -25.18 33.89
C THR A 2 30.24 -23.97 32.98
N PHE A 3 29.25 -23.08 32.97
CA PHE A 3 29.34 -21.83 32.22
C PHE A 3 30.47 -20.99 32.82
N GLN A 4 31.54 -20.78 32.05
CA GLN A 4 32.64 -19.92 32.43
C GLN A 4 32.19 -18.47 32.19
N LYS A 5 32.05 -17.69 33.26
CA LYS A 5 31.75 -16.26 33.14
C LYS A 5 32.94 -15.58 32.48
N ILE A 6 32.76 -15.16 31.23
CA ILE A 6 33.72 -14.32 30.52
C ILE A 6 33.30 -12.88 30.80
N ASP A 7 34.10 -12.14 31.57
CA ASP A 7 33.88 -10.71 31.77
C ASP A 7 34.24 -9.97 30.48
N HIS A 8 33.26 -9.80 29.58
CA HIS A 8 33.36 -8.89 28.46
C HIS A 8 33.04 -7.46 28.91
N GLN A 9 33.98 -6.53 28.76
CA GLN A 9 33.64 -5.11 28.70
C GLN A 9 32.98 -4.84 27.34
N PHE A 10 31.65 -4.73 27.33
CA PHE A 10 30.91 -4.31 26.15
C PHE A 10 31.19 -2.82 25.88
N THR A 11 32.14 -2.53 25.00
CA THR A 11 32.34 -1.20 24.44
C THR A 11 32.00 -1.25 22.96
N TYR A 12 30.71 -1.31 22.63
CA TYR A 12 30.26 -1.09 21.26
C TYR A 12 29.92 0.40 21.09
N PRO A 13 30.70 1.17 20.29
CA PRO A 13 30.54 2.62 20.18
C PRO A 13 29.16 3.06 19.65
N SER A 14 28.42 2.15 19.01
CA SER A 14 27.12 2.40 18.38
C SER A 14 25.91 2.05 19.25
N LEU A 15 26.11 1.42 20.42
CA LEU A 15 25.01 1.11 21.33
C LEU A 15 24.77 2.29 22.27
N SER A 16 23.65 2.98 22.09
CA SER A 16 23.18 4.00 23.01
C SER A 16 22.37 3.34 24.13
N TYR A 17 22.97 3.18 25.30
CA TYR A 17 22.30 2.70 26.52
C TYR A 17 21.28 3.71 27.08
N THR A 18 21.21 4.91 26.48
CA THR A 18 20.24 5.96 26.79
C THR A 18 19.19 6.13 25.68
N ALA A 19 19.18 5.27 24.65
CA ALA A 19 18.13 5.29 23.64
C ALA A 19 16.79 4.89 24.27
N GLU A 20 15.70 5.56 23.86
CA GLU A 20 14.37 5.10 24.20
C GLU A 20 14.14 3.72 23.55
N PRO A 21 13.74 2.70 24.32
CA PRO A 21 13.50 1.38 23.77
C PRO A 21 12.36 1.40 22.75
N ASN A 22 12.59 0.77 21.59
CA ASN A 22 11.57 0.55 20.58
C ASN A 22 10.66 -0.61 21.03
N PHE A 23 9.68 -0.33 21.87
CA PHE A 23 8.68 -1.31 22.31
C PHE A 23 7.28 -0.82 21.98
N GLN A 24 6.39 -1.76 21.69
CA GLN A 24 4.96 -1.48 21.66
C GLN A 24 4.45 -1.60 23.11
N PRO A 25 3.77 -0.59 23.68
CA PRO A 25 3.22 -0.67 25.03
C PRO A 25 2.02 -1.61 25.03
N ALA A 26 2.29 -2.92 25.09
CA ALA A 26 1.31 -3.96 25.31
C ALA A 26 1.79 -4.87 26.43
N ILE A 27 0.88 -5.21 27.33
CA ILE A 27 1.14 -6.23 28.35
C ILE A 27 0.90 -7.58 27.67
N LYS A 28 1.93 -8.42 27.67
CA LYS A 28 1.84 -9.81 27.26
C LYS A 28 1.53 -10.68 28.47
N VAL A 29 0.46 -11.45 28.36
CA VAL A 29 0.06 -12.47 29.33
C VAL A 29 0.21 -13.83 28.67
N SER A 30 1.10 -14.66 29.18
CA SER A 30 1.24 -16.05 28.76
C SER A 30 0.61 -16.95 29.80
N VAL A 31 -0.44 -17.66 29.43
CA VAL A 31 -1.14 -18.64 30.25
C VAL A 31 -0.61 -20.02 29.86
N LEU A 32 -0.08 -20.74 30.84
CA LEU A 32 0.57 -22.03 30.68
C LEU A 32 -0.36 -23.11 31.26
N PHE A 33 -0.73 -24.04 30.38
CA PHE A 33 -1.70 -25.08 30.64
C PHE A 33 -1.01 -26.43 30.72
N ARG A 34 -1.38 -27.23 31.71
CA ARG A 34 -1.04 -28.64 31.79
C ARG A 34 -2.27 -29.46 31.42
N LYS A 35 -2.09 -30.51 30.64
CA LYS A 35 -3.18 -31.42 30.34
C LYS A 35 -3.52 -32.26 31.58
N ARG A 36 -4.79 -32.62 31.77
CA ARG A 36 -5.20 -33.51 32.88
C ARG A 36 -4.54 -34.88 32.80
N GLU A 37 -4.36 -35.47 33.96
CA GLU A 37 -3.98 -36.88 34.07
C GLU A 37 -5.04 -37.77 33.37
N GLY A 38 -4.58 -38.72 32.55
CA GLY A 38 -5.45 -39.55 31.72
C GLY A 38 -5.77 -39.01 30.33
N VAL A 39 -5.54 -37.71 30.05
CA VAL A 39 -5.66 -37.17 28.68
C VAL A 39 -4.37 -37.42 27.91
N SER A 40 -4.48 -38.09 26.75
CA SER A 40 -3.31 -38.33 25.89
C SER A 40 -2.78 -37.03 25.28
N HIS A 41 -1.50 -36.99 24.91
CA HIS A 41 -0.94 -35.81 24.24
C HIS A 41 -1.65 -35.52 22.92
N GLU A 42 -1.94 -36.53 22.10
CA GLU A 42 -2.63 -36.37 20.81
C GLU A 42 -4.05 -35.83 20.98
N THR A 43 -4.78 -36.33 21.97
CA THR A 43 -6.13 -35.82 22.29
C THR A 43 -6.08 -34.37 22.76
N PHE A 44 -5.17 -34.05 23.69
CA PHE A 44 -5.00 -32.68 24.15
C PHE A 44 -4.59 -31.75 23.02
N PHE A 45 -3.58 -32.11 22.22
CA PHE A 45 -3.07 -31.27 21.15
C PHE A 45 -4.10 -31.09 20.02
N GLY A 46 -4.79 -32.17 19.64
CA GLY A 46 -5.88 -32.14 18.67
C GLY A 46 -6.96 -31.12 19.05
N HIS A 47 -7.33 -31.12 20.33
CA HIS A 47 -8.29 -30.18 20.90
C HIS A 47 -7.71 -28.76 21.05
N TRP A 48 -6.47 -28.65 21.53
CA TRP A 48 -5.76 -27.40 21.77
C TRP A 48 -5.65 -26.53 20.52
N GLN A 49 -5.28 -27.16 19.38
CA GLN A 49 -5.08 -26.45 18.11
C GLN A 49 -6.39 -26.12 17.37
N THR A 50 -7.53 -26.67 17.78
CA THR A 50 -8.81 -26.49 17.09
C THR A 50 -9.83 -25.79 17.99
N VAL A 51 -10.27 -26.46 19.05
CA VAL A 51 -11.42 -26.05 19.85
C VAL A 51 -11.05 -24.98 20.88
N HIS A 52 -9.91 -25.11 21.57
CA HIS A 52 -9.55 -24.16 22.63
C HIS A 52 -9.40 -22.72 22.12
N ALA A 53 -8.76 -22.55 20.95
CA ALA A 53 -8.61 -21.24 20.32
C ALA A 53 -9.97 -20.64 19.96
N ASP A 54 -10.82 -21.42 19.29
CA ASP A 54 -12.14 -20.99 18.81
C ASP A 54 -13.04 -20.54 19.96
N LEU A 55 -13.04 -21.28 21.08
CA LEU A 55 -13.79 -20.90 22.28
C LEU A 55 -13.32 -19.56 22.86
N ALA A 56 -12.01 -19.33 22.92
CA ALA A 56 -11.47 -18.09 23.47
C ALA A 56 -11.81 -16.87 22.58
N VAL A 57 -11.62 -16.99 21.27
CA VAL A 57 -11.80 -15.87 20.32
C VAL A 57 -13.27 -15.55 20.01
N ALA A 58 -14.18 -16.49 20.24
CA ALA A 58 -15.62 -16.31 19.98
C ALA A 58 -16.29 -15.32 20.95
N THR A 59 -15.66 -15.00 22.08
CA THR A 59 -16.25 -14.16 23.12
C THR A 59 -16.15 -12.67 22.79
N HIS A 60 -17.17 -11.89 23.15
CA HIS A 60 -17.11 -10.44 22.96
C HIS A 60 -16.01 -9.78 23.81
N ALA A 61 -15.78 -10.30 25.01
CA ALA A 61 -14.68 -9.86 25.85
C ALA A 61 -13.32 -9.98 25.14
N PHE A 62 -13.09 -11.08 24.41
CA PHE A 62 -11.86 -11.24 23.64
C PHE A 62 -11.72 -10.15 22.57
N GLN A 63 -12.78 -9.93 21.78
CA GLN A 63 -12.78 -8.96 20.67
C GLN A 63 -12.52 -7.52 21.13
N ASN A 64 -12.97 -7.18 22.33
CA ASN A 64 -12.86 -5.82 22.87
C ASN A 64 -11.50 -5.54 23.52
N HIS A 65 -10.91 -6.52 24.20
CA HIS A 65 -9.79 -6.28 25.12
C HIS A 65 -8.48 -6.94 24.70
N ILE A 66 -8.51 -7.97 23.85
CA ILE A 66 -7.32 -8.68 23.38
C ILE A 66 -6.86 -8.11 22.04
N LEU A 67 -5.62 -7.61 21.99
CA LEU A 67 -4.97 -7.10 20.78
C LEU A 67 -4.44 -8.22 19.89
N ARG A 68 -3.93 -9.29 20.50
CA ARG A 68 -3.31 -10.42 19.81
C ARG A 68 -3.47 -11.68 20.65
N TYR A 69 -3.61 -12.82 19.98
CA TYR A 69 -3.60 -14.15 20.58
C TYR A 69 -2.70 -15.08 19.77
N ALA A 70 -1.88 -15.86 20.45
CA ALA A 70 -1.06 -16.90 19.84
C ALA A 70 -1.06 -18.14 20.73
N GLN A 71 -1.04 -19.30 20.09
CA GLN A 71 -0.88 -20.57 20.79
C GLN A 71 0.44 -21.22 20.42
N HIS A 72 1.09 -21.82 21.41
CA HIS A 72 2.15 -22.78 21.16
C HIS A 72 2.01 -23.95 22.14
N HIS A 73 2.63 -25.07 21.82
CA HIS A 73 2.55 -26.30 22.61
C HIS A 73 3.93 -26.96 22.63
N GLN A 74 4.11 -27.91 23.55
CA GLN A 74 5.33 -28.72 23.62
C GLN A 74 5.00 -30.17 23.33
N THR A 75 5.74 -30.79 22.40
CA THR A 75 5.66 -32.24 22.21
C THR A 75 6.46 -32.95 23.31
N PRO A 76 6.17 -34.23 23.61
CA PRO A 76 6.98 -35.01 24.54
C PRO A 76 8.47 -35.06 24.15
N GLU A 77 8.76 -35.14 22.86
CA GLU A 77 10.13 -35.12 22.32
C GLU A 77 10.83 -33.78 22.59
N MET A 78 10.14 -32.65 22.41
CA MET A 78 10.68 -31.33 22.73
C MET A 78 11.02 -31.20 24.22
N LYS A 79 10.16 -31.72 25.10
CA LYS A 79 10.39 -31.72 26.55
C LYS A 79 11.60 -32.56 26.92
N GLU A 80 11.73 -33.76 26.35
CA GLU A 80 12.88 -34.64 26.59
C GLU A 80 14.18 -34.01 26.09
N ARG A 81 14.16 -33.46 24.88
CA ARG A 81 15.31 -32.77 24.30
C ARG A 81 15.71 -31.52 25.07
N ALA A 82 14.75 -30.76 25.59
CA ALA A 82 15.04 -29.60 26.42
C ALA A 82 15.65 -30.03 27.77
N ARG A 83 15.14 -31.10 28.39
CA ARG A 83 15.69 -31.65 29.65
C ARG A 83 17.09 -32.23 29.47
N SER A 84 17.41 -32.80 28.31
CA SER A 84 18.75 -33.35 28.03
C SER A 84 19.84 -32.28 27.97
N LEU A 85 19.48 -31.00 27.82
CA LEU A 85 20.42 -29.88 27.92
C LEU A 85 20.87 -29.61 29.37
N GLY A 86 20.24 -30.24 30.37
CA GLY A 86 20.55 -30.04 31.79
C GLY A 86 19.98 -28.74 32.39
N GLU A 87 19.08 -28.08 31.67
CA GLU A 87 18.43 -26.82 32.06
C GLU A 87 17.08 -27.06 32.75
N ASN A 88 16.62 -26.07 33.52
CA ASN A 88 15.30 -26.13 34.16
C ASN A 88 14.19 -25.81 33.15
N VAL A 89 13.52 -26.85 32.64
CA VAL A 89 12.46 -26.72 31.63
C VAL A 89 11.12 -26.45 32.29
N LEU A 90 10.45 -25.37 31.87
CA LEU A 90 9.09 -25.07 32.31
C LEU A 90 8.12 -26.11 31.71
N ASP A 91 7.46 -26.88 32.57
CA ASP A 91 6.63 -28.01 32.16
C ASP A 91 5.16 -27.60 31.95
N TYR A 92 4.80 -27.35 30.69
CA TYR A 92 3.44 -27.07 30.23
C TYR A 92 3.16 -27.86 28.94
N ASP A 93 1.91 -28.13 28.63
CA ASP A 93 1.50 -28.83 27.41
C ASP A 93 0.97 -27.86 26.35
N GLY A 94 0.24 -26.83 26.77
CA GLY A 94 -0.25 -25.74 25.92
C GLY A 94 0.06 -24.38 26.53
N CYS A 95 0.30 -23.38 25.69
CA CYS A 95 0.45 -22.01 26.14
C CYS A 95 -0.31 -21.04 25.23
N ALA A 96 -1.22 -20.28 25.82
CA ALA A 96 -1.89 -19.17 25.18
C ALA A 96 -1.15 -17.88 25.53
N GLN A 97 -0.78 -17.10 24.53
CA GLN A 97 -0.17 -15.80 24.68
C GLN A 97 -1.16 -14.75 24.22
N LEU A 98 -1.46 -13.79 25.10
CA LEU A 98 -2.40 -12.71 24.86
C LEU A 98 -1.68 -11.38 25.02
N TRP A 99 -2.03 -10.41 24.19
CA TRP A 99 -1.55 -9.04 24.32
C TRP A 99 -2.72 -8.11 24.59
N VAL A 100 -2.56 -7.20 25.54
CA VAL A 100 -3.59 -6.21 25.93
C VAL A 100 -2.97 -4.81 26.00
N ARG A 101 -3.79 -3.76 25.87
CA ARG A 101 -3.32 -2.37 25.94
C ARG A 101 -2.99 -1.95 27.37
N SER A 102 -3.76 -2.44 28.34
CA SER A 102 -3.64 -2.08 29.75
C SER A 102 -3.95 -3.27 30.66
N TRP A 103 -3.60 -3.14 31.94
CA TRP A 103 -3.96 -4.15 32.92
C TRP A 103 -5.48 -4.19 33.14
N ASP A 104 -6.16 -3.05 33.02
CA ASP A 104 -7.62 -2.99 33.11
C ASP A 104 -8.28 -3.78 31.99
N ASP A 105 -7.81 -3.65 30.74
CA ASP A 105 -8.27 -4.47 29.61
C ASP A 105 -8.09 -5.98 29.91
N TRP A 106 -6.95 -6.38 30.49
CA TRP A 106 -6.75 -7.77 30.90
C TRP A 106 -7.73 -8.20 31.98
N MET A 107 -7.96 -7.37 33.00
CA MET A 107 -8.85 -7.71 34.11
C MET A 107 -10.32 -7.75 33.67
N GLU A 108 -10.74 -6.90 32.73
CA GLU A 108 -12.07 -6.93 32.14
C GLU A 108 -12.29 -8.20 31.31
N PHE A 109 -11.30 -8.60 30.52
CA PHE A 109 -11.32 -9.88 29.80
C PHE A 109 -11.34 -11.08 30.77
N TYR A 110 -10.40 -11.13 31.70
CA TYR A 110 -10.20 -12.26 32.61
C TYR A 110 -11.41 -12.51 33.50
N ASN A 111 -12.08 -11.46 33.97
CA ASN A 111 -13.27 -11.57 34.82
C ASN A 111 -14.59 -11.65 34.03
N SER A 112 -14.54 -11.74 32.70
CA SER A 112 -15.75 -11.87 31.90
C SER A 112 -16.49 -13.18 32.19
N GLU A 113 -17.76 -13.07 32.60
CA GLU A 113 -18.64 -14.24 32.81
C GLU A 113 -18.82 -15.04 31.51
N GLU A 114 -18.87 -14.35 30.37
CA GLU A 114 -18.99 -14.97 29.04
C GLU A 114 -17.74 -15.80 28.72
N TYR A 115 -16.55 -15.25 28.97
CA TYR A 115 -15.29 -15.96 28.75
C TYR A 115 -15.13 -17.16 29.68
N ALA A 116 -15.47 -16.97 30.96
CA ALA A 116 -15.47 -18.05 31.94
C ALA A 116 -16.44 -19.17 31.52
N ALA A 117 -17.64 -18.84 31.06
CA ALA A 117 -18.62 -19.81 30.58
C ALA A 117 -18.13 -20.57 29.33
N ALA A 118 -17.53 -19.86 28.37
CA ALA A 118 -17.03 -20.46 27.14
C ALA A 118 -15.89 -21.47 27.37
N LEU A 119 -15.02 -21.22 28.35
CA LEU A 119 -13.88 -22.10 28.65
C LEU A 119 -14.09 -23.04 29.84
N SER A 120 -15.19 -22.94 30.59
CA SER A 120 -15.40 -23.72 31.81
C SER A 120 -15.32 -25.22 31.56
N ASP A 121 -16.11 -25.72 30.60
CA ASP A 121 -16.13 -27.15 30.26
C ASP A 121 -14.79 -27.60 29.70
N ASP A 122 -14.17 -26.76 28.87
CA ASP A 122 -12.87 -27.04 28.28
C ASP A 122 -11.77 -27.20 29.34
N CYS A 123 -11.68 -26.24 30.27
CA CYS A 123 -10.79 -26.33 31.42
C CYS A 123 -11.10 -27.57 32.26
N HIS A 124 -12.38 -27.89 32.46
CA HIS A 124 -12.81 -29.04 33.24
C HIS A 124 -12.37 -30.37 32.62
N TYR A 125 -12.50 -30.54 31.30
CA TYR A 125 -12.21 -31.83 30.66
C TYR A 125 -10.73 -32.01 30.33
N PHE A 126 -10.02 -30.95 29.94
CA PHE A 126 -8.69 -31.09 29.35
C PHE A 126 -7.56 -30.54 30.22
N MET A 127 -7.83 -29.64 31.17
CA MET A 127 -6.77 -28.84 31.81
C MET A 127 -6.67 -29.07 33.32
N GLU A 128 -5.44 -29.10 33.81
CA GLU A 128 -5.14 -29.12 35.23
C GLU A 128 -5.19 -27.68 35.78
N LEU A 129 -5.87 -27.50 36.91
CA LEU A 129 -5.93 -26.22 37.62
C LEU A 129 -5.12 -26.31 38.93
N PRO A 130 -4.47 -25.22 39.37
CA PRO A 130 -4.47 -23.88 38.79
C PRO A 130 -3.55 -23.72 37.57
N MET A 131 -3.90 -22.80 36.68
CA MET A 131 -3.04 -22.40 35.54
C MET A 131 -1.87 -21.54 36.01
N THR A 132 -0.75 -21.59 35.29
CA THR A 132 0.41 -20.73 35.56
C THR A 132 0.41 -19.54 34.60
N TYR A 133 0.65 -18.34 35.12
CA TYR A 133 0.69 -17.10 34.33
C TYR A 133 2.10 -16.51 34.33
N MET A 134 2.54 -16.06 33.16
CA MET A 134 3.71 -15.21 33.00
C MET A 134 3.26 -13.89 32.38
N VAL A 135 3.48 -12.79 33.09
CA VAL A 135 3.07 -11.44 32.67
C VAL A 135 4.31 -10.59 32.48
N GLY A 136 4.37 -9.84 31.39
CA GLY A 136 5.45 -8.89 31.14
C GLY A 136 5.13 -7.91 30.02
N TYR A 137 5.96 -6.89 29.87
CA TYR A 137 5.96 -6.04 28.70
C TYR A 137 6.84 -6.67 27.62
N GLU A 138 6.36 -6.72 26.38
CA GLU A 138 7.14 -7.26 25.28
C GLU A 138 8.00 -6.16 24.64
N ASN A 139 9.31 -6.29 24.76
CA ASN A 139 10.27 -5.50 24.02
C ASN A 139 10.65 -6.29 22.76
N LEU A 140 10.09 -5.92 21.61
CA LEU A 140 10.44 -6.56 20.35
C LEU A 140 11.84 -6.09 19.91
N VAL A 141 12.88 -6.82 20.30
CA VAL A 141 14.25 -6.55 19.84
C VAL A 141 14.40 -7.18 18.45
N VAL A 142 14.27 -6.35 17.42
CA VAL A 142 14.50 -6.77 16.04
C VAL A 142 16.01 -6.80 15.79
N GLY A 143 16.62 -7.97 15.96
CA GLY A 143 17.94 -8.27 15.43
C GLY A 143 17.81 -8.78 13.99
N ASP A 144 18.71 -8.38 13.11
CA ASP A 144 18.71 -8.74 11.68
C ASP A 144 19.04 -10.24 11.49
N ALA A 145 18.07 -11.11 11.78
CA ALA A 145 18.11 -12.55 11.49
C ALA A 145 17.38 -12.91 10.19
N SER A 146 16.62 -11.97 9.60
CA SER A 146 16.12 -12.10 8.24
C SER A 146 16.03 -10.73 7.56
N LYS A 147 16.91 -10.51 6.59
CA LYS A 147 16.69 -9.47 5.59
C LYS A 147 15.45 -9.86 4.79
N VAL A 148 14.36 -9.12 5.01
CA VAL A 148 13.25 -8.89 4.08
C VAL A 148 12.60 -10.16 3.52
N ILE A 149 11.50 -10.60 4.12
CA ILE A 149 10.24 -10.89 3.42
C ILE A 149 9.14 -10.50 4.41
N GLY A 150 8.14 -9.73 3.96
CA GLY A 150 6.95 -9.45 4.76
C GLY A 150 6.45 -10.71 5.45
N GLY A 151 6.26 -10.63 6.76
CA GLY A 151 5.76 -11.75 7.55
C GLY A 151 4.44 -12.23 6.96
N LYS A 152 4.42 -13.50 6.52
CA LYS A 152 3.20 -14.29 6.29
C LYS A 152 2.69 -14.85 7.63
N ASP A 153 2.66 -14.03 8.68
CA ASP A 153 2.12 -14.42 9.99
C ASP A 153 0.59 -14.39 10.03
N GLY A 154 -0.07 -14.22 8.88
CA GLY A 154 -1.52 -14.17 8.76
C GLY A 154 -2.13 -12.86 9.27
N LEU A 155 -1.32 -11.91 9.73
CA LEU A 155 -1.77 -10.57 10.07
C LEU A 155 -1.64 -9.69 8.84
N SER A 156 -2.72 -9.59 8.05
CA SER A 156 -2.86 -8.49 7.10
C SER A 156 -2.84 -7.18 7.89
N VAL A 157 -1.67 -6.55 8.00
CA VAL A 157 -1.54 -5.21 8.57
C VAL A 157 -2.37 -4.27 7.70
N LYS A 158 -3.40 -3.68 8.30
CA LYS A 158 -4.25 -2.68 7.66
C LYS A 158 -3.35 -1.58 7.11
N LYS A 159 -3.39 -1.34 5.80
CA LYS A 159 -2.69 -0.21 5.18
C LYS A 159 -3.56 1.04 5.28
N VAL A 160 -2.91 2.18 5.44
CA VAL A 160 -3.57 3.48 5.34
C VAL A 160 -3.29 4.12 3.99
N TRP A 161 -4.36 4.39 3.24
CA TRP A 161 -4.32 4.95 1.91
C TRP A 161 -4.71 6.44 1.94
N LEU A 162 -4.10 7.23 1.07
CA LEU A 162 -4.58 8.55 0.70
C LEU A 162 -4.87 8.54 -0.80
N VAL A 163 -6.10 8.87 -1.19
CA VAL A 163 -6.50 8.90 -2.60
C VAL A 163 -6.91 10.32 -2.97
N THR A 164 -6.28 10.87 -4.00
CA THR A 164 -6.61 12.21 -4.51
C THR A 164 -7.72 12.17 -5.55
N GLY A 165 -8.68 13.09 -5.49
CA GLY A 165 -9.73 13.22 -6.52
C GLY A 165 -10.81 12.13 -6.45
N CYS A 166 -11.37 11.89 -5.27
CA CYS A 166 -12.36 10.83 -5.00
C CYS A 166 -13.80 11.13 -5.41
N SER A 167 -14.10 12.32 -5.95
CA SER A 167 -15.47 12.73 -6.29
C SER A 167 -16.09 11.97 -7.47
N SER A 168 -15.30 11.20 -8.22
CA SER A 168 -15.75 10.48 -9.42
C SER A 168 -14.69 9.52 -9.96
N GLY A 169 -15.09 8.68 -10.93
CA GLY A 169 -14.16 7.87 -11.73
C GLY A 169 -13.35 6.90 -10.87
N PHE A 170 -12.07 6.69 -11.21
CA PHE A 170 -11.18 5.80 -10.47
C PHE A 170 -11.09 6.13 -8.99
N GLY A 171 -10.91 7.40 -8.63
CA GLY A 171 -10.81 7.83 -7.23
C GLY A 171 -12.00 7.40 -6.36
N GLN A 172 -13.22 7.41 -6.93
CA GLN A 172 -14.42 6.93 -6.23
C GLN A 172 -14.43 5.40 -6.10
N GLN A 173 -13.90 4.67 -7.09
CA GLN A 173 -13.85 3.20 -7.10
C GLN A 173 -12.80 2.63 -6.14
N PHE A 174 -11.73 3.40 -5.87
CA PHE A 174 -10.74 3.02 -4.86
C PHE A 174 -11.35 2.82 -3.48
N ILE A 175 -12.27 3.69 -3.07
CA ILE A 175 -12.76 3.72 -1.69
C ILE A 175 -13.43 2.41 -1.25
N PRO A 176 -14.49 1.91 -1.92
CA PRO A 176 -15.10 0.63 -1.53
C PRO A 176 -14.13 -0.56 -1.67
N ALA A 177 -13.20 -0.52 -2.64
CA ALA A 177 -12.22 -1.58 -2.83
C ALA A 177 -11.16 -1.65 -1.72
N ILE A 178 -10.78 -0.49 -1.16
CA ILE A 178 -9.87 -0.39 -0.01
C ILE A 178 -10.60 -0.87 1.26
N ILE A 179 -11.82 -0.40 1.50
CA ILE A 179 -12.64 -0.82 2.67
C ILE A 179 -12.86 -2.33 2.66
N ALA A 180 -13.16 -2.92 1.50
CA ALA A 180 -13.38 -4.35 1.36
C ALA A 180 -12.16 -5.21 1.74
N ARG A 181 -10.93 -4.64 1.73
CA ARG A 181 -9.70 -5.29 2.20
C ARG A 181 -9.42 -5.07 3.69
N GLY A 182 -10.30 -4.36 4.40
CA GLY A 182 -10.11 -3.99 5.81
C GLY A 182 -9.10 -2.85 6.03
N ASP A 183 -8.68 -2.20 4.96
CA ASP A 183 -7.75 -1.06 4.98
C ASP A 183 -8.48 0.26 5.31
N GLN A 184 -7.70 1.29 5.64
CA GLN A 184 -8.21 2.63 5.94
C GLN A 184 -7.86 3.60 4.81
N VAL A 185 -8.70 4.63 4.61
CA VAL A 185 -8.52 5.59 3.53
C VAL A 185 -8.88 7.02 3.91
N VAL A 186 -7.98 7.93 3.58
CA VAL A 186 -8.21 9.37 3.52
C VAL A 186 -8.60 9.73 2.08
N ALA A 187 -9.90 9.89 1.85
CA ALA A 187 -10.48 10.23 0.55
C ALA A 187 -10.47 11.75 0.35
N THR A 188 -9.83 12.26 -0.70
CA THR A 188 -9.69 13.71 -0.88
C THR A 188 -10.39 14.26 -2.12
N ALA A 189 -10.90 15.48 -2.00
CA ALA A 189 -11.49 16.25 -3.09
C ALA A 189 -11.33 17.75 -2.82
N ARG A 190 -11.45 18.57 -3.88
CA ARG A 190 -11.47 20.04 -3.74
C ARG A 190 -12.67 20.54 -2.96
N ASN A 191 -13.80 19.87 -3.12
CA ASN A 191 -15.01 20.06 -2.34
C ASN A 191 -15.41 18.72 -1.70
N THR A 192 -15.38 18.65 -0.37
CA THR A 192 -15.70 17.45 0.39
C THR A 192 -17.19 17.17 0.48
N SER A 193 -18.06 18.14 0.20
CA SER A 193 -19.52 17.93 0.25
C SER A 193 -20.00 16.86 -0.72
N SER A 194 -19.29 16.66 -1.84
CA SER A 194 -19.58 15.56 -2.77
C SER A 194 -19.18 14.18 -2.25
N LEU A 195 -18.41 14.11 -1.16
CA LEU A 195 -17.96 12.88 -0.51
C LEU A 195 -18.72 12.60 0.80
N GLU A 196 -19.36 13.62 1.37
CA GLU A 196 -20.13 13.49 2.61
C GLU A 196 -21.22 12.43 2.46
N ASN A 197 -21.29 11.53 3.44
CA ASN A 197 -22.24 10.42 3.51
C ASN A 197 -22.12 9.35 2.40
N LEU A 198 -21.13 9.42 1.50
CA LEU A 198 -20.91 8.34 0.54
C LEU A 198 -20.40 7.06 1.21
N TRP A 199 -19.63 7.23 2.30
CA TRP A 199 -18.98 6.15 3.03
C TRP A 199 -19.05 6.45 4.53
N PRO A 200 -20.03 5.89 5.27
CA PRO A 200 -20.18 6.14 6.70
C PRO A 200 -19.18 5.35 7.57
N GLU A 201 -18.34 4.50 6.99
CA GLU A 201 -17.43 3.62 7.70
C GLU A 201 -16.31 4.38 8.42
N ASP A 202 -15.94 3.92 9.62
CA ASP A 202 -14.84 4.52 10.38
C ASP A 202 -13.46 4.38 9.73
N SER A 203 -13.33 3.44 8.79
CA SER A 203 -12.15 3.28 7.96
C SER A 203 -12.01 4.37 6.87
N VAL A 204 -13.01 5.24 6.70
CA VAL A 204 -12.98 6.35 5.73
C VAL A 204 -12.99 7.68 6.44
N ARG A 205 -12.10 8.57 6.01
CA ARG A 205 -12.09 9.97 6.42
C ARG A 205 -11.95 10.85 5.19
N THR A 206 -12.70 11.94 5.13
CA THR A 206 -12.63 12.88 4.02
C THR A 206 -11.70 14.04 4.36
N LEU A 207 -10.92 14.51 3.38
CA LEU A 207 -10.05 15.66 3.56
C LEU A 207 -10.15 16.57 2.33
N GLN A 208 -10.36 17.87 2.57
CA GLN A 208 -10.29 18.84 1.48
C GLN A 208 -8.84 18.99 1.02
N LEU A 209 -8.58 18.72 -0.26
CA LEU A 209 -7.26 18.86 -0.87
C LEU A 209 -7.41 19.27 -2.33
N ASP A 210 -6.82 20.41 -2.68
CA ASP A 210 -6.55 20.79 -4.07
C ASP A 210 -5.08 20.54 -4.37
N VAL A 211 -4.80 19.65 -5.33
CA VAL A 211 -3.44 19.26 -5.71
C VAL A 211 -2.65 20.44 -6.29
N THR A 212 -3.31 21.50 -6.75
CA THR A 212 -2.65 22.70 -7.27
C THR A 212 -2.40 23.76 -6.19
N SER A 213 -2.66 23.46 -4.92
CA SER A 213 -2.38 24.40 -3.82
C SER A 213 -0.87 24.68 -3.67
N PRO A 214 -0.49 25.82 -3.06
CA PRO A 214 0.89 26.07 -2.66
C PRO A 214 1.48 24.92 -1.83
N GLN A 215 2.79 24.71 -1.92
CA GLN A 215 3.44 23.57 -1.28
C GLN A 215 3.25 23.58 0.24
N GLU A 216 3.24 24.75 0.87
CA GLU A 216 3.02 24.93 2.30
C GLU A 216 1.67 24.36 2.72
N VAL A 217 0.61 24.66 1.95
CA VAL A 217 -0.73 24.12 2.17
C VAL A 217 -0.76 22.61 1.96
N LEU A 218 -0.07 22.09 0.95
CA LEU A 218 0.02 20.64 0.73
C LEU A 218 0.75 19.93 1.87
N ASN A 219 1.80 20.53 2.44
CA ASN A 219 2.50 20.01 3.61
C ASN A 219 1.57 19.96 4.83
N GLU A 220 0.81 21.03 5.08
CA GLU A 220 -0.20 21.06 6.15
C GLU A 220 -1.27 19.98 5.95
N LYS A 221 -1.75 19.79 4.72
CA LYS A 221 -2.71 18.73 4.38
C LYS A 221 -2.12 17.34 4.55
N ALA A 222 -0.84 17.14 4.23
CA ALA A 222 -0.16 15.87 4.49
C ALA A 222 -0.08 15.58 5.99
N HIS A 223 0.29 16.57 6.82
CA HIS A 223 0.29 16.43 8.27
C HIS A 223 -1.11 16.10 8.82
N GLN A 224 -2.15 16.80 8.34
CA GLN A 224 -3.53 16.50 8.69
C GLN A 224 -3.90 15.06 8.33
N ALA A 225 -3.64 14.62 7.09
CA ALA A 225 -3.92 13.26 6.63
C ALA A 225 -3.21 12.20 7.48
N ILE A 226 -1.92 12.41 7.78
CA ILE A 226 -1.12 11.51 8.62
C ILE A 226 -1.70 11.43 10.04
N SER A 227 -2.15 12.55 10.62
CA SER A 227 -2.68 12.58 11.99
C SER A 227 -3.97 11.78 12.17
N ILE A 228 -4.74 11.55 11.10
CA ILE A 228 -6.03 10.86 11.16
C ILE A 228 -5.87 9.40 11.61
N PHE A 229 -4.92 8.69 11.03
CA PHE A 229 -4.66 7.26 11.31
C PHE A 229 -3.21 7.02 11.79
N GLY A 230 -2.51 8.08 12.17
CA GLY A 230 -1.11 8.08 12.62
C GLY A 230 -0.06 7.94 11.51
N HIS A 231 -0.43 7.47 10.33
CA HIS A 231 0.47 7.27 9.20
C HIS A 231 -0.28 7.17 7.87
N ILE A 232 0.45 7.28 6.75
CA ILE A 232 0.00 6.92 5.39
C ILE A 232 1.01 5.95 4.80
N ASP A 233 0.55 4.79 4.34
CA ASP A 233 1.36 3.79 3.65
C ASP A 233 1.33 3.97 2.13
N VAL A 234 0.18 4.37 1.60
CA VAL A 234 -0.03 4.46 0.16
C VAL A 234 -0.60 5.81 -0.23
N VAL A 235 0.04 6.49 -1.17
CA VAL A 235 -0.48 7.73 -1.78
C VAL A 235 -0.85 7.45 -3.22
N VAL A 236 -2.13 7.62 -3.55
CA VAL A 236 -2.67 7.48 -4.91
C VAL A 236 -2.91 8.86 -5.51
N ASN A 237 -2.00 9.25 -6.39
CA ASN A 237 -2.07 10.44 -7.23
C ASN A 237 -3.03 10.19 -8.42
N ASN A 238 -4.33 10.27 -8.14
CA ASN A 238 -5.42 10.06 -9.10
C ASN A 238 -6.04 11.36 -9.63
N ALA A 239 -6.00 12.46 -8.87
CA ALA A 239 -6.57 13.73 -9.33
C ALA A 239 -5.98 14.15 -10.69
N GLY A 240 -6.86 14.42 -11.66
CA GLY A 240 -6.47 14.71 -13.02
C GLY A 240 -7.65 15.06 -13.91
N TYR A 241 -7.39 15.75 -15.01
CA TYR A 241 -8.38 15.98 -16.06
C TYR A 241 -7.75 16.00 -17.46
N VAL A 242 -8.59 16.06 -18.49
CA VAL A 242 -8.20 16.13 -19.90
C VAL A 242 -8.56 17.50 -20.47
N GLN A 243 -7.55 18.28 -20.84
CA GLN A 243 -7.69 19.44 -21.72
C GLN A 243 -7.55 19.00 -23.18
N SER A 244 -8.62 19.16 -23.96
CA SER A 244 -8.61 18.92 -25.40
C SER A 244 -8.55 20.21 -26.20
N GLY A 245 -7.94 20.13 -27.37
CA GLY A 245 -7.82 21.22 -28.34
C GLY A 245 -6.56 21.06 -29.18
N VAL A 246 -6.59 21.62 -30.39
CA VAL A 246 -5.38 21.70 -31.24
C VAL A 246 -4.40 22.71 -30.65
N TRP A 247 -3.10 22.46 -30.82
CA TRP A 247 -2.05 23.24 -30.17
C TRP A 247 -2.16 24.75 -30.40
N GLU A 248 -2.51 25.17 -31.62
CA GLU A 248 -2.65 26.59 -31.96
C GLU A 248 -3.83 27.27 -31.24
N GLU A 249 -4.84 26.50 -30.80
CA GLU A 249 -6.04 27.02 -30.14
C GLU A 249 -6.02 26.87 -28.61
N ILE A 250 -5.05 26.13 -28.07
CA ILE A 250 -4.87 26.01 -26.62
C ILE A 250 -4.34 27.33 -26.09
N SER A 251 -5.06 27.93 -25.14
CA SER A 251 -4.54 29.11 -24.45
C SER A 251 -3.38 28.74 -23.53
N HIS A 252 -2.49 29.71 -23.28
CA HIS A 252 -1.39 29.53 -22.32
C HIS A 252 -1.90 29.08 -20.95
N GLU A 253 -2.99 29.66 -20.47
CA GLU A 253 -3.61 29.30 -19.18
C GLU A 253 -4.15 27.87 -19.16
N GLN A 254 -4.79 27.42 -20.25
CA GLN A 254 -5.28 26.04 -20.37
C GLN A 254 -4.14 25.02 -20.32
N LEU A 255 -3.02 25.33 -20.99
CA LEU A 255 -1.82 24.51 -20.95
C LEU A 255 -1.22 24.47 -19.54
N LEU A 256 -1.06 25.63 -18.89
CA LEU A 256 -0.54 25.70 -17.52
C LEU A 256 -1.42 24.93 -16.55
N ASN A 257 -2.75 25.09 -16.61
CA ASN A 257 -3.69 24.37 -15.74
C ASN A 257 -3.59 22.85 -15.92
N GLN A 258 -3.41 22.37 -17.16
CA GLN A 258 -3.22 20.96 -17.46
C GLN A 258 -1.97 20.41 -16.77
N PHE A 259 -0.85 21.14 -16.84
CA PHE A 259 0.40 20.75 -16.18
C PHE A 259 0.33 20.87 -14.65
N ASN A 260 -0.27 21.95 -14.14
CA ASN A 260 -0.46 22.18 -12.71
C ASN A 260 -1.23 21.02 -12.07
N THR A 261 -2.31 20.55 -12.70
CA THR A 261 -3.09 19.44 -12.14
C THR A 261 -2.46 18.07 -12.40
N ASN A 262 -2.01 17.78 -13.63
CA ASN A 262 -1.61 16.40 -13.99
C ASN A 262 -0.11 16.11 -13.80
N VAL A 263 0.74 17.12 -13.56
CA VAL A 263 2.20 16.96 -13.39
C VAL A 263 2.65 17.52 -12.04
N PHE A 264 2.51 18.83 -11.84
CA PHE A 264 3.03 19.46 -10.63
C PHE A 264 2.23 19.05 -9.40
N GLY A 265 0.92 18.93 -9.52
CA GLY A 265 0.04 18.46 -8.44
C GLY A 265 0.47 17.12 -7.84
N PRO A 266 0.53 16.02 -8.61
CA PRO A 266 0.94 14.73 -8.06
C PRO A 266 2.39 14.73 -7.55
N LEU A 267 3.30 15.49 -8.17
CA LEU A 267 4.69 15.62 -7.67
C LEU A 267 4.77 16.42 -6.35
N ASN A 268 3.98 17.49 -6.21
CA ASN A 268 3.94 18.33 -5.01
C ASN A 268 3.26 17.61 -3.83
N VAL A 269 2.18 16.87 -4.10
CA VAL A 269 1.56 15.97 -3.12
C VAL A 269 2.57 14.93 -2.67
N THR A 270 3.24 14.27 -3.62
CA THR A 270 4.29 13.29 -3.30
C THR A 270 5.38 13.90 -2.41
N ARG A 271 5.89 15.09 -2.76
CA ARG A 271 6.89 15.82 -1.97
C ARG A 271 6.46 16.06 -0.53
N ALA A 272 5.17 16.32 -0.29
CA ALA A 272 4.63 16.51 1.05
C ALA A 272 4.64 15.23 1.90
N PHE A 273 4.49 14.04 1.29
CA PHE A 273 4.48 12.76 2.00
C PHE A 273 5.85 12.06 2.08
N LEU A 274 6.80 12.40 1.21
CA LEU A 274 8.12 11.76 1.16
C LEU A 274 8.88 11.80 2.50
N PRO A 275 8.93 12.91 3.27
CA PRO A 275 9.64 12.92 4.54
C PRO A 275 9.10 11.89 5.54
N HIS A 276 7.77 11.72 5.59
CA HIS A 276 7.09 10.74 6.45
C HIS A 276 7.39 9.31 6.03
N MET A 277 7.25 9.00 4.74
CA MET A 277 7.56 7.66 4.21
C MET A 277 9.04 7.30 4.40
N ARG A 278 9.94 8.26 4.16
CA ARG A 278 11.39 8.08 4.33
C ARG A 278 11.75 7.80 5.79
N ALA A 279 11.16 8.52 6.74
CA ALA A 279 11.40 8.28 8.17
C ALA A 279 11.00 6.87 8.62
N ARG A 280 10.02 6.26 7.94
CA ARG A 280 9.54 4.89 8.19
C ARG A 280 10.26 3.83 7.37
N ASN A 281 11.14 4.23 6.44
CA ASN A 281 11.75 3.35 5.42
C ASN A 281 10.74 2.47 4.66
N GLN A 282 9.52 2.97 4.46
CA GLN A 282 8.47 2.25 3.73
C GLN A 282 7.43 3.21 3.17
N GLY A 283 6.86 2.85 2.03
CA GLY A 283 5.70 3.52 1.44
C GLY A 283 5.51 3.14 -0.02
N SER A 284 4.31 3.34 -0.55
CA SER A 284 4.01 3.16 -1.97
C SER A 284 3.35 4.41 -2.53
N ILE A 285 3.80 4.88 -3.69
CA ILE A 285 3.24 6.05 -4.37
C ILE A 285 2.75 5.61 -5.75
N VAL A 286 1.43 5.62 -5.92
CA VAL A 286 0.77 5.23 -7.16
C VAL A 286 0.42 6.47 -7.96
N PHE A 287 0.85 6.52 -9.21
CA PHE A 287 0.57 7.59 -10.15
C PHE A 287 -0.34 7.09 -11.26
N MET A 288 -1.53 7.70 -11.38
CA MET A 288 -2.45 7.37 -12.46
C MET A 288 -1.95 7.98 -13.78
N SER A 289 -1.34 7.17 -14.63
CA SER A 289 -0.91 7.54 -15.98
C SER A 289 -1.96 7.13 -17.02
N SER A 290 -1.56 7.09 -18.29
CA SER A 290 -2.41 6.77 -19.43
C SER A 290 -1.52 6.33 -20.59
N ILE A 291 -2.10 5.60 -21.54
CA ILE A 291 -1.52 5.39 -22.87
C ILE A 291 -1.06 6.71 -23.54
N SER A 292 -1.62 7.86 -23.17
CA SER A 292 -1.17 9.17 -23.65
C SER A 292 0.19 9.63 -23.07
N GLY A 293 0.76 8.91 -22.11
CA GLY A 293 2.17 9.03 -21.71
C GLY A 293 3.14 8.27 -22.62
N TRP A 294 2.60 7.52 -23.59
CA TRP A 294 3.34 6.75 -24.58
C TRP A 294 3.09 7.21 -26.02
N LEU A 295 1.99 7.93 -26.28
CA LEU A 295 1.69 8.47 -27.61
C LEU A 295 1.03 9.86 -27.59
N GLY A 296 1.32 10.62 -28.63
CA GLY A 296 0.68 11.91 -28.91
C GLY A 296 -0.66 11.74 -29.62
N VAL A 297 -1.72 12.34 -29.09
CA VAL A 297 -3.05 12.29 -29.71
C VAL A 297 -3.41 13.65 -30.31
N ALA A 298 -3.89 13.66 -31.57
CA ALA A 298 -4.40 14.86 -32.20
C ALA A 298 -5.52 15.50 -31.37
N ALA A 299 -5.44 16.82 -31.18
CA ALA A 299 -6.30 17.59 -30.27
C ALA A 299 -6.31 17.10 -28.80
N GLY A 300 -5.31 16.32 -28.38
CA GLY A 300 -5.05 15.91 -27.00
C GLY A 300 -3.66 16.34 -26.50
N GLY A 301 -3.01 17.27 -27.22
CA GLY A 301 -1.61 17.67 -27.02
C GLY A 301 -1.24 17.99 -25.56
N PRO A 302 -1.94 18.92 -24.87
CA PRO A 302 -1.65 19.25 -23.49
C PRO A 302 -1.74 18.04 -22.55
N TYR A 303 -2.75 17.18 -22.74
CA TYR A 303 -2.93 15.98 -21.93
C TYR A 303 -1.80 14.97 -22.16
N SER A 304 -1.50 14.64 -23.42
CA SER A 304 -0.37 13.76 -23.76
C SER A 304 0.93 14.30 -23.17
N ALA A 305 1.28 15.56 -23.45
CA ALA A 305 2.50 16.18 -22.95
C ALA A 305 2.60 16.11 -21.41
N SER A 306 1.49 16.35 -20.69
CA SER A 306 1.46 16.21 -19.23
C SER A 306 1.72 14.78 -18.75
N LYS A 307 1.22 13.77 -19.45
CA LYS A 307 1.42 12.36 -19.06
C LYS A 307 2.84 11.88 -19.38
N PHE A 308 3.42 12.27 -20.52
CA PHE A 308 4.84 12.05 -20.80
C PHE A 308 5.74 12.67 -19.72
N ALA A 309 5.49 13.93 -19.37
CA ALA A 309 6.25 14.64 -18.33
C ALA A 309 6.13 13.97 -16.96
N LEU A 310 4.92 13.51 -16.60
CA LEU A 310 4.70 12.77 -15.36
C LEU A 310 5.49 11.45 -15.34
N GLU A 311 5.45 10.65 -16.41
CA GLU A 311 6.16 9.37 -16.46
C GLU A 311 7.68 9.55 -16.32
N GLY A 312 8.25 10.54 -17.04
CA GLY A 312 9.68 10.85 -16.92
C GLY A 312 10.07 11.31 -15.51
N ALA A 313 9.25 12.15 -14.88
CA ALA A 313 9.50 12.61 -13.51
C ALA A 313 9.44 11.46 -12.48
N VAL A 314 8.48 10.55 -12.61
CA VAL A 314 8.34 9.40 -11.71
C VAL A 314 9.46 8.39 -11.90
N GLU A 315 9.97 8.22 -13.12
CA GLU A 315 11.13 7.37 -13.37
C GLU A 315 12.41 7.89 -12.68
N SER A 316 12.62 9.21 -12.64
CA SER A 316 13.69 9.82 -11.82
C SER A 316 13.44 9.59 -10.34
N LEU A 317 12.23 9.92 -9.88
CA LEU A 317 11.85 9.80 -8.47
C LEU A 317 12.10 8.38 -7.93
N GLN A 318 11.74 7.34 -8.69
CA GLN A 318 11.94 5.96 -8.27
C GLN A 318 13.42 5.67 -7.92
N LYS A 319 14.35 6.17 -8.74
CA LYS A 319 15.79 6.00 -8.54
C LYS A 319 16.25 6.73 -7.27
N GLU A 320 15.67 7.88 -6.97
CA GLU A 320 15.98 8.69 -5.78
C GLU A 320 15.47 8.07 -4.47
N VAL A 321 14.29 7.41 -4.49
CA VAL A 321 13.60 7.00 -3.25
C VAL A 321 13.73 5.51 -2.91
N SER A 322 14.16 4.68 -3.87
CA SER A 322 14.22 3.22 -3.71
C SER A 322 15.08 2.75 -2.53
N SER A 323 16.17 3.46 -2.21
CA SER A 323 17.04 3.13 -1.06
C SER A 323 16.37 3.32 0.29
N PHE A 324 15.24 4.04 0.35
CA PHE A 324 14.47 4.28 1.55
C PHE A 324 13.26 3.32 1.66
N GLY A 325 13.22 2.23 0.90
CA GLY A 325 12.10 1.29 0.91
C GLY A 325 10.78 1.90 0.38
N ILE A 326 10.84 3.04 -0.31
CA ILE A 326 9.70 3.68 -0.94
C ILE A 326 9.60 3.17 -2.37
N GLU A 327 8.41 2.70 -2.74
CA GLU A 327 8.13 2.20 -4.08
C GLU A 327 7.22 3.15 -4.85
N THR A 328 7.41 3.24 -6.16
CA THR A 328 6.56 4.03 -7.06
C THR A 328 5.95 3.13 -8.12
N LEU A 329 4.70 3.40 -8.50
CA LEU A 329 3.99 2.66 -9.54
C LEU A 329 3.28 3.61 -10.49
N LEU A 330 3.65 3.60 -11.78
CA LEU A 330 2.89 4.23 -12.85
C LEU A 330 1.83 3.26 -13.37
N VAL A 331 0.55 3.62 -13.21
CA VAL A 331 -0.55 2.85 -13.77
C VAL A 331 -0.88 3.38 -15.16
N VAL A 332 -0.45 2.68 -16.21
CA VAL A 332 -0.66 3.09 -17.60
C VAL A 332 -1.99 2.53 -18.08
N LEU A 333 -3.03 3.36 -18.02
CA LEU A 333 -4.39 2.97 -18.35
C LEU A 333 -4.73 3.19 -19.83
N GLY A 334 -5.43 2.21 -20.41
CA GLY A 334 -6.18 2.37 -21.66
C GLY A 334 -7.50 3.11 -21.48
N GLN A 335 -8.49 2.75 -22.27
CA GLN A 335 -9.83 3.32 -22.24
C GLN A 335 -10.68 2.60 -21.18
N PHE A 336 -11.02 3.31 -20.10
CA PHE A 336 -11.86 2.82 -19.01
C PHE A 336 -13.17 3.60 -18.88
N ARG A 337 -14.25 2.92 -18.51
CA ARG A 337 -15.60 3.51 -18.36
C ARG A 337 -15.70 4.40 -17.13
N THR A 338 -15.20 5.62 -17.26
CA THR A 338 -15.36 6.69 -16.26
C THR A 338 -16.08 7.89 -16.89
N ASN A 339 -16.48 8.85 -16.07
CA ASN A 339 -17.07 10.10 -16.55
C ASN A 339 -16.04 11.14 -17.02
N ILE A 340 -14.76 10.77 -17.20
CA ILE A 340 -13.71 11.70 -17.65
C ILE A 340 -13.97 12.24 -19.07
N LEU A 341 -14.68 11.47 -19.89
CA LEU A 341 -15.08 11.87 -21.25
C LEU A 341 -16.50 12.45 -21.31
N SER A 342 -17.20 12.61 -20.19
CA SER A 342 -18.55 13.19 -20.18
C SER A 342 -18.51 14.65 -20.64
N THR A 343 -19.59 15.11 -21.24
CA THR A 343 -19.74 16.50 -21.70
C THR A 343 -19.55 17.50 -20.56
N GLU A 344 -19.99 17.16 -19.34
CA GLU A 344 -19.88 18.02 -18.14
C GLU A 344 -18.44 18.18 -17.63
N ARG A 345 -17.59 17.15 -17.80
CA ARG A 345 -16.19 17.17 -17.33
C ARG A 345 -15.20 17.51 -18.42
N ARG A 346 -15.66 17.50 -19.67
CA ARG A 346 -14.86 17.83 -20.84
C ARG A 346 -14.42 19.30 -20.78
N LYS A 347 -13.11 19.53 -20.92
CA LYS A 347 -12.57 20.86 -21.19
C LYS A 347 -12.06 20.92 -22.63
N LEU A 348 -12.82 21.58 -23.49
CA LEU A 348 -12.43 21.85 -24.87
C LEU A 348 -11.97 23.31 -24.99
N ALA A 349 -10.85 23.54 -25.65
CA ALA A 349 -10.35 24.90 -25.86
C ALA A 349 -11.25 25.71 -26.79
N ARG A 350 -11.72 25.06 -27.86
CA ARG A 350 -12.61 25.66 -28.84
C ARG A 350 -14.06 25.71 -28.34
N GLN A 351 -14.71 26.85 -28.56
CA GLN A 351 -16.13 27.02 -28.24
C GLN A 351 -17.04 26.30 -29.26
N PRO A 352 -18.26 25.85 -28.88
CA PRO A 352 -19.13 25.01 -29.72
C PRO A 352 -19.53 25.57 -31.11
N HIS A 353 -19.36 26.87 -31.35
CA HIS A 353 -19.78 27.55 -32.59
C HIS A 353 -18.62 28.18 -33.37
N GLN A 354 -17.38 27.95 -32.96
CA GLN A 354 -16.21 28.49 -33.62
C GLN A 354 -15.78 27.56 -34.76
N THR A 355 -15.68 28.10 -35.98
CA THR A 355 -15.13 27.43 -37.16
C THR A 355 -13.71 27.93 -37.44
N GLY A 356 -12.92 27.12 -38.13
CA GLY A 356 -11.53 27.44 -38.41
C GLY A 356 -10.78 26.35 -39.18
N PRO A 357 -9.49 26.56 -39.47
CA PRO A 357 -8.69 25.64 -40.30
C PRO A 357 -8.57 24.23 -39.72
N TYR A 358 -8.82 24.04 -38.42
CA TYR A 358 -8.74 22.75 -37.73
C TYR A 358 -10.10 22.05 -37.52
N ASP A 359 -11.16 22.47 -38.23
CA ASP A 359 -12.52 21.92 -38.08
C ASP A 359 -12.56 20.39 -38.19
N GLU A 360 -11.84 19.80 -39.16
CA GLU A 360 -11.82 18.35 -39.37
C GLU A 360 -11.25 17.59 -38.15
N ILE A 361 -10.17 18.11 -37.54
CA ILE A 361 -9.54 17.50 -36.36
C ILE A 361 -10.48 17.59 -35.15
N ILE A 362 -11.12 18.75 -34.96
CA ILE A 362 -12.07 18.93 -33.85
C ILE A 362 -13.32 18.07 -34.05
N HIS A 363 -13.81 17.94 -35.29
CA HIS A 363 -14.94 17.08 -35.60
C HIS A 363 -14.60 15.59 -35.35
N ALA A 364 -13.42 15.13 -35.78
CA ALA A 364 -12.95 13.77 -35.51
C ALA A 364 -12.80 13.50 -34.00
N LEU A 365 -12.28 14.47 -33.23
CA LEU A 365 -12.22 14.38 -31.77
C LEU A 365 -13.62 14.24 -31.16
N ASN A 366 -14.56 15.10 -31.57
CA ASN A 366 -15.94 15.07 -31.09
C ASN A 366 -16.62 13.73 -31.39
N SER A 367 -16.52 13.26 -32.64
CA SER A 367 -17.07 11.98 -33.07
C SER A 367 -16.48 10.82 -32.26
N ARG A 368 -15.15 10.72 -32.19
CA ARG A 368 -14.48 9.68 -31.40
C ARG A 368 -14.94 9.69 -29.95
N GLN A 369 -15.06 10.86 -29.34
CA GLN A 369 -15.47 10.97 -27.94
C GLN A 369 -16.93 10.56 -27.74
N ALA A 370 -17.83 10.98 -28.63
CA ALA A 370 -19.24 10.57 -28.61
C ALA A 370 -19.39 9.05 -28.79
N ASP A 371 -18.59 8.46 -29.68
CA ASP A 371 -18.60 7.02 -29.93
C ASP A 371 -17.99 6.20 -28.79
N THR A 372 -17.07 6.80 -28.01
CA THR A 372 -16.31 6.11 -26.96
C THR A 372 -16.93 6.27 -25.57
N ASN A 373 -17.58 7.41 -25.28
CA ASN A 373 -18.10 7.72 -23.95
C ASN A 373 -19.16 6.70 -23.49
N GLY A 374 -18.95 6.09 -22.32
CA GLY A 374 -19.80 5.03 -21.77
C GLY A 374 -19.62 3.66 -22.44
N LYS A 375 -18.86 3.58 -23.53
CA LYS A 375 -18.62 2.36 -24.31
C LYS A 375 -17.17 1.86 -24.21
N GLN A 376 -16.33 2.51 -23.41
CA GLN A 376 -14.94 2.09 -23.20
C GLN A 376 -14.87 0.60 -22.78
N PRO A 377 -13.85 -0.17 -23.18
CA PRO A 377 -13.77 -1.59 -22.85
C PRO A 377 -13.39 -1.86 -21.39
N GLY A 378 -12.60 -0.99 -20.76
CA GLY A 378 -12.07 -1.20 -19.42
C GLY A 378 -13.08 -0.95 -18.30
N ASP A 379 -13.08 -1.82 -17.30
CA ASP A 379 -13.82 -1.66 -16.03
C ASP A 379 -12.91 -1.00 -14.97
N PRO A 380 -13.24 0.22 -14.49
CA PRO A 380 -12.46 0.89 -13.46
C PRO A 380 -12.36 0.11 -12.15
N GLY A 381 -13.43 -0.59 -11.74
CA GLY A 381 -13.43 -1.38 -10.52
C GLY A 381 -12.43 -2.53 -10.59
N ALA A 382 -12.42 -3.27 -11.71
CA ALA A 382 -11.44 -4.32 -11.95
C ALA A 382 -10.00 -3.80 -11.96
N ALA A 383 -9.74 -2.65 -12.59
CA ALA A 383 -8.40 -2.05 -12.59
C ALA A 383 -7.96 -1.60 -11.18
N VAL A 384 -8.86 -1.04 -10.38
CA VAL A 384 -8.57 -0.72 -8.96
C VAL A 384 -8.17 -1.98 -8.19
N GLN A 385 -8.87 -3.11 -8.38
CA GLN A 385 -8.51 -4.37 -7.71
C GLN A 385 -7.08 -4.79 -8.05
N VAL A 386 -6.68 -4.72 -9.33
CA VAL A 386 -5.32 -5.06 -9.76
C VAL A 386 -4.27 -4.11 -9.15
N ILE A 387 -4.59 -2.82 -9.00
CA ILE A 387 -3.69 -1.84 -8.36
C ILE A 387 -3.51 -2.18 -6.88
N LEU A 388 -4.59 -2.54 -6.17
CA LEU A 388 -4.52 -2.92 -4.76
C LEU A 388 -3.73 -4.23 -4.58
N ASP A 389 -3.95 -5.21 -5.45
CA ASP A 389 -3.19 -6.46 -5.47
C ASP A 389 -1.69 -6.20 -5.67
N ALA A 390 -1.32 -5.30 -6.58
CA ALA A 390 0.07 -4.93 -6.82
C ALA A 390 0.73 -4.33 -5.57
N VAL A 391 0.08 -3.34 -4.96
CA VAL A 391 0.60 -2.65 -3.76
C VAL A 391 0.68 -3.59 -2.55
N ARG A 392 -0.24 -4.56 -2.44
CA ARG A 392 -0.27 -5.53 -1.34
C ARG A 392 0.52 -6.80 -1.60
N ARG A 393 1.06 -6.99 -2.81
CA ARG A 393 1.71 -8.24 -3.25
C ARG A 393 0.78 -9.45 -3.12
N GLU A 394 -0.46 -9.26 -3.55
CA GLU A 394 -1.50 -10.28 -3.53
C GLU A 394 -1.78 -10.82 -4.94
N GLY A 395 -2.35 -12.01 -5.02
CA GLY A 395 -2.77 -12.64 -6.26
C GLY A 395 -1.62 -12.77 -7.27
N LYS A 396 -1.72 -12.06 -8.40
CA LYS A 396 -0.73 -12.15 -9.48
C LYS A 396 0.63 -11.52 -9.13
N PHE A 397 0.73 -10.82 -8.01
CA PHE A 397 1.95 -10.12 -7.58
C PHE A 397 2.64 -10.78 -6.38
N GLU A 398 2.20 -11.97 -5.94
CA GLU A 398 2.77 -12.67 -4.78
C GLU A 398 4.26 -13.01 -4.92
N ALA A 399 4.73 -13.24 -6.14
CA ALA A 399 6.12 -13.56 -6.44
C ALA A 399 7.00 -12.31 -6.68
N GLU A 400 6.40 -11.12 -6.73
CA GLU A 400 7.11 -9.88 -7.05
C GLU A 400 7.74 -9.28 -5.80
N GLU A 401 9.07 -9.20 -5.76
CA GLU A 401 9.78 -8.53 -4.66
C GLU A 401 9.52 -7.02 -4.66
N LYS A 402 9.39 -6.40 -5.84
CA LYS A 402 9.25 -4.95 -6.01
C LYS A 402 8.09 -4.59 -6.94
N LEU A 403 7.51 -3.40 -6.77
CA LEU A 403 6.55 -2.88 -7.72
C LEU A 403 7.23 -2.64 -9.08
N PRO A 404 6.59 -3.00 -10.19
CA PRO A 404 7.08 -2.59 -11.50
C PRO A 404 6.98 -1.06 -11.62
N LEU A 405 7.93 -0.45 -12.33
CA LEU A 405 7.85 0.99 -12.62
C LEU A 405 6.53 1.35 -13.33
N ARG A 406 6.11 0.52 -14.29
CA ARG A 406 4.87 0.70 -15.08
C ARG A 406 4.03 -0.57 -15.06
N LEU A 407 2.75 -0.39 -14.76
CA LEU A 407 1.72 -1.43 -14.87
C LEU A 407 0.70 -1.01 -15.92
N VAL A 408 0.75 -1.66 -17.08
CA VAL A 408 -0.13 -1.38 -18.22
C VAL A 408 -1.43 -2.17 -18.06
N LEU A 409 -2.57 -1.47 -18.02
CA LEU A 409 -3.88 -2.08 -17.82
C LEU A 409 -4.83 -1.74 -18.98
N GLY A 410 -5.50 -2.77 -19.51
CA GLY A 410 -6.36 -2.71 -20.69
C GLY A 410 -5.71 -3.38 -21.90
N SER A 411 -6.47 -4.21 -22.62
CA SER A 411 -5.95 -4.90 -23.81
C SER A 411 -5.62 -3.92 -24.94
N ASP A 412 -6.38 -2.82 -25.04
CA ASP A 412 -6.09 -1.68 -25.89
C ASP A 412 -4.77 -1.00 -25.49
N ALA A 413 -4.54 -0.79 -24.19
CA ALA A 413 -3.30 -0.22 -23.70
C ALA A 413 -2.08 -1.06 -24.03
N VAL A 414 -2.18 -2.39 -23.83
CA VAL A 414 -1.11 -3.33 -24.21
C VAL A 414 -0.81 -3.26 -25.70
N GLY A 415 -1.84 -3.27 -26.55
CA GLY A 415 -1.67 -3.20 -28.00
C GLY A 415 -1.05 -1.88 -28.47
N ILE A 416 -1.45 -0.77 -27.84
CA ILE A 416 -0.94 0.57 -28.15
C ILE A 416 0.51 0.71 -27.70
N VAL A 417 0.82 0.45 -26.43
CA VAL A 417 2.18 0.60 -25.89
C VAL A 417 3.16 -0.30 -26.64
N ARG A 418 2.76 -1.55 -26.96
CA ARG A 418 3.58 -2.44 -27.77
C ARG A 418 3.91 -1.83 -29.14
N ARG A 419 2.89 -1.30 -29.83
CA ARG A 419 3.08 -0.68 -31.15
C ARG A 419 4.04 0.50 -31.09
N GLU A 420 3.85 1.41 -30.12
CA GLU A 420 4.73 2.58 -29.97
C GLU A 420 6.19 2.16 -29.70
N CYS A 421 6.41 1.13 -28.88
CA CYS A 421 7.75 0.57 -28.68
C CYS A 421 8.34 -0.01 -29.97
N GLU A 422 7.57 -0.81 -30.71
CA GLU A 422 8.01 -1.42 -31.97
C GLU A 422 8.31 -0.36 -33.04
N ASP A 423 7.48 0.68 -33.13
CA ASP A 423 7.65 1.80 -34.07
C ASP A 423 8.88 2.63 -33.71
N THR A 424 9.10 2.91 -32.41
CA THR A 424 10.31 3.58 -31.91
C THR A 424 11.57 2.79 -32.26
N LEU A 425 11.58 1.47 -32.03
CA LEU A 425 12.71 0.61 -32.39
C LEU A 425 12.94 0.59 -33.90
N ARG A 426 11.88 0.60 -34.71
CA ARG A 426 11.98 0.65 -36.17
C ARG A 426 12.59 1.96 -36.66
N GLU A 427 12.19 3.08 -36.08
CA GLU A 427 12.75 4.39 -36.39
C GLU A 427 14.21 4.50 -35.96
N LEU A 428 14.55 4.03 -34.75
CA LEU A 428 15.93 3.96 -34.27
C LEU A 428 16.80 3.13 -35.22
N GLY A 429 16.34 1.94 -35.61
CA GLY A 429 17.06 1.09 -36.56
C GLY A 429 17.26 1.73 -37.94
N ARG A 430 16.28 2.49 -38.43
CA ARG A 430 16.38 3.22 -39.70
C ARG A 430 17.49 4.28 -39.68
N TRP A 431 17.67 4.96 -38.55
CA TRP A 431 18.60 6.08 -38.40
C TRP A 431 19.86 5.74 -37.60
N GLU A 432 20.05 4.48 -37.20
CA GLU A 432 21.15 4.08 -36.32
C GLU A 432 22.53 4.45 -36.87
N CYS A 433 22.77 4.23 -38.17
CA CYS A 433 24.04 4.59 -38.82
C CYS A 433 24.28 6.11 -38.76
N VAL A 434 23.24 6.92 -38.99
CA VAL A 434 23.33 8.38 -38.90
C VAL A 434 23.57 8.83 -37.47
N ALA A 435 22.85 8.27 -36.50
CA ALA A 435 23.03 8.58 -35.08
C ALA A 435 24.45 8.24 -34.60
N ARG A 436 24.98 7.06 -34.95
CA ARG A 436 26.34 6.64 -34.57
C ARG A 436 27.46 7.37 -35.31
N SER A 437 27.17 7.96 -36.48
CA SER A 437 28.17 8.75 -37.23
C SER A 437 28.65 10.00 -36.49
N THR A 438 28.00 10.38 -35.39
CA THR A 438 28.41 11.51 -34.55
C THR A 438 29.35 11.13 -33.42
N ASP A 439 29.63 9.83 -33.23
CA ASP A 439 30.55 9.35 -32.20
C ASP A 439 31.98 9.85 -32.50
N ILE A 440 32.71 10.24 -31.45
CA ILE A 440 34.14 10.54 -31.59
C ILE A 440 34.87 9.21 -31.85
N PRO A 441 35.65 9.07 -32.94
CA PRO A 441 36.37 7.83 -33.23
C PRO A 441 37.27 7.40 -32.06
N GLY A 442 37.23 6.12 -31.68
CA GLY A 442 38.04 5.58 -30.59
C GLY A 442 37.41 5.67 -29.20
N MET A 443 36.15 6.11 -29.06
CA MET A 443 35.42 6.19 -27.79
C MET A 443 34.49 4.99 -27.52
N GLU A 444 34.69 3.85 -28.19
CA GLU A 444 33.79 2.69 -28.10
C GLU A 444 33.70 2.12 -26.68
N GLU A 445 34.81 2.11 -25.93
CA GLU A 445 34.84 1.67 -24.53
C GLU A 445 34.05 2.62 -23.61
N ALA A 446 34.24 3.93 -23.75
CA ALA A 446 33.52 4.93 -22.96
C ALA A 446 32.00 4.89 -23.23
N ILE A 447 31.60 4.69 -24.49
CA ILE A 447 30.19 4.52 -24.86
C ILE A 447 29.57 3.29 -24.19
N GLN A 448 30.35 2.22 -24.02
CA GLN A 448 29.87 1.01 -23.36
C GLN A 448 29.70 1.18 -21.85
N GLU A 449 30.48 2.07 -21.21
CA GLU A 449 30.31 2.40 -19.78
C GLU A 449 29.06 3.22 -19.47
N TYR A 450 28.53 3.98 -20.44
CA TYR A 450 27.29 4.77 -20.27
C TYR A 450 26.00 3.96 -20.47
N ARG A 451 26.09 2.72 -20.97
CA ARG A 451 24.96 1.81 -21.20
C ARG A 451 24.72 0.92 -20.00
#